data_AF-A0A971MVD6-F1
#
_entry.id   AF-A0A971MVD6-F1
#
_cell.length_a   1.000
_cell.length_b   1.000
_cell.length_c   1.000
_cell.angle_alpha   90.00
_cell.angle_beta   90.00
_cell.angle_gamma   90.00
#
_symmetry.space_group_name_H-M   'P 1'
#
loop_
_entity.id
_entity.type
_entity.pdbx_description
1 polymer ?
#
loop_
_entity_poly.entity_id
_entity_poly.type
_entity_poly.pdbx_seq_one_letter_code
_entity_poly.pdbx_strand_id
1 'polypeptide(L)'
;RARNTDIANLDIHDRVNFAAVHSFLNVDSKKKNITLELKIDTAICQVMEYFETFLARMMMCRRAATFLDCNFKIEINGNIIL
;
A
#
# COMPACT_ATOMS: atom_id res chain seq x y z
N ARG A 1 -12.63 8.53 -0.98
CA ARG A 1 -11.94 9.05 -2.19
C ARG A 1 -11.89 10.57 -2.06
N ALA A 2 -10.75 11.13 -1.67
CA ALA A 2 -10.56 12.58 -1.71
C ALA A 2 -10.31 12.98 -3.17
N ARG A 3 -11.13 13.88 -3.71
CA ARG A 3 -10.90 14.57 -4.99
C ARG A 3 -10.35 15.95 -4.62
N ASN A 4 -9.10 16.22 -4.96
CA ASN A 4 -8.57 17.59 -4.97
C ASN A 4 -8.36 18.00 -6.43
N THR A 5 -8.84 19.19 -6.81
CA THR A 5 -9.01 19.65 -8.20
C THR A 5 -7.90 20.59 -8.70
N ASP A 6 -6.77 20.67 -8.00
CA ASP A 6 -5.68 21.59 -8.34
C ASP A 6 -4.44 20.85 -8.86
N ILE A 7 -4.25 20.92 -10.18
CA ILE A 7 -3.17 20.26 -10.93
C ILE A 7 -1.80 20.93 -10.68
N ALA A 8 -1.80 22.16 -10.14
CA ALA A 8 -0.61 22.98 -9.93
C ALA A 8 0.18 22.67 -8.63
N ASN A 9 -0.39 21.89 -7.70
CA ASN A 9 0.23 21.48 -6.44
C ASN A 9 -0.01 19.98 -6.18
N LEU A 10 0.38 19.12 -7.13
CA LEU A 10 0.40 17.68 -6.91
C LEU A 10 1.47 17.34 -5.86
N ASP A 11 1.06 17.34 -4.59
CA ASP A 11 1.88 16.86 -3.48
C ASP A 11 2.22 15.38 -3.72
N ILE A 12 3.34 14.91 -3.17
CA ILE A 12 3.84 13.54 -3.32
C ILE A 12 2.71 12.55 -3.00
N HIS A 13 1.89 12.85 -1.99
CA HIS A 13 0.70 12.11 -1.59
C HIS A 13 -0.33 11.88 -2.72
N ASP A 14 -0.57 12.87 -3.58
CA ASP A 14 -1.52 12.75 -4.67
C ASP A 14 -0.92 11.94 -5.83
N ARG A 15 0.38 12.10 -6.11
CA ARG A 15 1.10 11.28 -7.09
C ARG A 15 1.09 9.79 -6.72
N VAL A 16 1.44 9.47 -5.46
CA VAL A 16 1.50 8.08 -5.00
C VAL A 16 0.10 7.43 -4.99
N ASN A 17 -0.94 8.19 -4.64
CA ASN A 17 -2.32 7.71 -4.68
C ASN A 17 -2.79 7.49 -6.12
N PHE A 18 -2.43 8.39 -7.04
CA PHE A 18 -2.78 8.26 -8.44
C PHE A 18 -2.03 7.10 -9.11
N ALA A 19 -0.79 6.85 -8.72
CA ALA A 19 0.01 5.72 -9.19
C ALA A 19 -0.53 4.37 -8.70
N ALA A 20 -1.26 4.32 -7.58
CA ALA A 20 -1.87 3.09 -7.07
C ALA A 20 -3.11 2.70 -7.88
N VAL A 21 -2.91 2.01 -8.99
CA VAL A 21 -3.97 1.54 -9.89
C VAL A 21 -4.73 0.33 -9.34
N HIS A 22 -4.19 -0.35 -8.33
CA HIS A 22 -4.87 -1.43 -7.63
C HIS A 22 -4.47 -1.49 -6.16
N SER A 23 -5.45 -1.77 -5.30
CA SER A 23 -5.26 -2.05 -3.87
C SER A 23 -6.29 -3.06 -3.43
N PHE A 24 -5.84 -4.20 -2.90
CA PHE A 24 -6.71 -5.27 -2.42
C PHE A 24 -6.14 -5.89 -1.14
N LEU A 25 -7.03 -6.22 -0.20
CA LEU A 25 -6.65 -6.86 1.06
C LEU A 25 -7.17 -8.29 1.08
N ASN A 26 -6.25 -9.23 0.95
CA ASN A 26 -6.53 -10.65 0.98
C ASN A 26 -6.36 -11.20 2.40
N VAL A 27 -7.37 -11.90 2.90
CA VAL A 27 -7.38 -12.45 4.27
C VAL A 27 -7.57 -13.95 4.21
N ASP A 28 -6.49 -14.70 4.46
CA ASP A 28 -6.51 -16.14 4.60
C ASP A 28 -6.58 -16.52 6.08
N SER A 29 -7.81 -16.81 6.54
CA SER A 29 -8.06 -17.21 7.93
C SER A 29 -7.38 -18.54 8.29
N LYS A 30 -7.24 -19.48 7.34
CA LYS A 30 -6.62 -20.79 7.62
C LYS A 30 -5.12 -20.66 7.86
N LYS A 31 -4.46 -19.82 7.05
CA LYS A 31 -3.02 -19.55 7.18
C LYS A 31 -2.69 -18.39 8.13
N LYS A 32 -3.71 -17.74 8.70
CA LYS A 32 -3.61 -16.51 9.49
C LYS A 32 -2.75 -15.44 8.79
N ASN A 33 -2.96 -15.27 7.49
CA ASN A 33 -2.22 -14.31 6.67
C ASN A 33 -3.16 -13.21 6.19
N ILE A 34 -2.71 -11.96 6.34
CA ILE A 34 -3.33 -10.77 5.78
C ILE A 34 -2.34 -10.20 4.77
N THR A 35 -2.70 -10.15 3.49
CA THR A 35 -1.81 -9.68 2.42
C THR A 35 -2.42 -8.44 1.78
N LEU A 36 -1.68 -7.34 1.81
CA LEU A 36 -2.02 -6.13 1.07
C LEU A 36 -1.36 -6.21 -0.32
N GLU A 37 -2.18 -6.38 -1.34
CA GLU A 37 -1.79 -6.44 -2.74
C GLU A 37 -1.93 -5.05 -3.37
N LEU A 38 -0.85 -4.54 -3.96
CA LEU A 38 -0.78 -3.23 -4.59
C LEU A 38 -0.27 -3.36 -6.03
N LYS A 39 -0.89 -2.62 -6.95
CA LYS A 39 -0.26 -2.34 -8.25
C LYS A 39 0.02 -0.85 -8.35
N ILE A 40 1.29 -0.54 -8.56
CA ILE A 40 1.80 0.83 -8.68
C ILE A 40 2.26 1.03 -10.11
N ASP A 41 1.71 2.02 -10.78
CA ASP A 41 2.17 2.49 -12.08
C ASP A 41 3.48 3.25 -11.92
N THR A 42 4.57 2.58 -12.27
CA THR A 42 5.93 3.11 -12.18
C THR A 42 6.22 4.23 -13.17
N ALA A 43 5.36 4.48 -14.16
CA ALA A 43 5.48 5.65 -15.03
C ALA A 43 5.10 6.95 -14.31
N ILE A 44 4.33 6.85 -13.21
CA ILE A 44 3.82 7.99 -12.43
C ILE A 44 4.66 8.22 -11.17
N CYS A 45 5.02 7.13 -10.49
CA CYS A 45 5.68 7.15 -9.19
C CYS A 45 6.56 5.92 -8.98
N GLN A 46 7.76 6.09 -8.42
CA GLN A 46 8.57 4.94 -8.04
C GLN A 46 7.95 4.22 -6.84
N VAL A 47 8.17 2.90 -6.76
CA VAL A 47 7.68 2.09 -5.63
C VAL A 47 8.25 2.59 -4.29
N MET A 48 9.50 3.07 -4.28
CA MET A 48 10.13 3.62 -3.08
C MET A 48 9.47 4.92 -2.58
N GLU A 49 9.09 5.82 -3.49
CA GLU A 49 8.35 7.05 -3.13
C GLU A 49 6.98 6.71 -2.49
N TYR A 50 6.32 5.65 -2.98
CA TYR A 50 5.09 5.13 -2.37
C TYR A 50 5.35 4.60 -0.95
N PHE A 51 6.43 3.84 -0.76
CA PHE A 51 6.82 3.37 0.57
C PHE A 51 7.14 4.53 1.51
N GLU A 52 7.92 5.54 1.12
CA GLU A 52 8.23 6.67 1.99
C GLU A 52 6.97 7.34 2.54
N THR A 53 5.94 7.45 1.71
CA THR A 53 4.66 8.05 2.09
C THR A 53 3.81 7.15 3.00
N PHE A 54 3.79 5.84 2.76
CA PHE A 54 2.83 4.92 3.39
C PHE A 54 3.44 3.90 4.36
N LEU A 55 4.78 3.84 4.49
CA LEU A 55 5.48 2.84 5.30
C LEU A 55 5.02 2.86 6.75
N ALA A 56 4.87 4.05 7.34
CA ALA A 56 4.39 4.18 8.72
C ALA A 56 3.02 3.52 8.91
N ARG A 57 2.10 3.70 7.95
CA ARG A 57 0.75 3.11 7.98
C ARG A 57 0.80 1.59 7.79
N MET A 58 1.65 1.11 6.88
CA MET A 58 1.89 -0.33 6.68
C MET A 58 2.46 -1.01 7.92
N MET A 59 3.37 -0.34 8.63
CA MET A 59 3.92 -0.82 9.90
C MET A 59 2.86 -0.89 11.00
N MET A 60 1.90 0.05 11.02
CA MET A 60 0.74 -0.03 11.91
C MET A 60 -0.14 -1.25 11.58
N CYS A 61 -0.42 -1.50 10.30
CA CYS A 61 -1.16 -2.69 9.87
C CYS A 61 -0.46 -3.98 10.30
N ARG A 62 0.88 -4.04 10.18
CA ARG A 62 1.66 -5.18 10.65
C ARG A 62 1.49 -5.41 12.15
N ARG A 63 1.60 -4.36 12.97
CA ARG A 63 1.40 -4.46 14.42
C ARG A 63 -0.02 -4.91 14.79
N ALA A 64 -1.02 -4.38 14.09
CA ALA A 64 -2.42 -4.78 14.28
C ALA A 64 -2.65 -6.25 13.90
N ALA A 65 -2.06 -6.73 12.81
CA ALA A 65 -2.13 -8.13 12.43
C ALA A 65 -1.46 -9.03 13.48
N THR A 66 -0.29 -8.64 14.00
CA THR A 66 0.39 -9.37 15.08
C THR A 66 -0.48 -9.45 16.34
N PHE A 67 -1.19 -8.38 16.69
CA PHE A 67 -2.15 -8.40 17.81
C PHE A 67 -3.29 -9.42 17.59
N LEU A 68 -3.69 -9.63 16.34
CA LEU A 68 -4.69 -10.62 15.95
C LEU A 68 -4.11 -12.03 15.74
N ASP A 69 -2.85 -12.27 16.11
CA ASP A 69 -2.12 -13.52 15.86
C ASP A 69 -2.04 -13.88 14.37
N CYS A 70 -1.99 -12.87 13.50
CA CYS A 70 -1.88 -12.99 12.06
C CYS A 70 -0.55 -12.42 11.55
N ASN A 71 -0.07 -12.95 10.43
CA ASN A 71 1.04 -12.37 9.67
C ASN A 71 0.49 -11.34 8.69
N PHE A 72 1.17 -10.20 8.59
CA PHE A 72 0.87 -9.19 7.57
C PHE A 72 1.95 -9.21 6.49
N LYS A 73 1.53 -9.24 5.24
CA LYS A 73 2.41 -9.23 4.06
C LYS A 73 2.05 -8.11 3.12
N ILE A 74 3.04 -7.64 2.36
CA ILE A 74 2.84 -6.62 1.33
C ILE A 74 3.36 -7.16 0.01
N GLU A 75 2.48 -7.18 -0.98
CA GLU A 75 2.82 -7.53 -2.36
C GLU A 75 2.66 -6.28 -3.23
N ILE A 76 3.70 -5.93 -3.98
CA ILE A 76 3.68 -4.80 -4.92
C ILE A 76 4.10 -5.27 -6.29
N ASN A 77 3.24 -5.05 -7.29
CA ASN A 77 3.47 -5.44 -8.68
C ASN A 77 3.88 -6.93 -8.81
N GLY A 78 3.26 -7.81 -8.00
CA GLY A 78 3.55 -9.25 -8.00
C GLY A 78 4.77 -9.67 -7.18
N ASN A 79 5.48 -8.73 -6.54
CA ASN A 79 6.64 -9.03 -5.71
C ASN A 79 6.28 -8.88 -4.23
N ILE A 80 6.54 -9.92 -3.45
CA ILE A 80 6.39 -9.87 -1.99
C ILE A 80 7.58 -9.11 -1.41
N ILE A 81 7.29 -8.02 -0.70
CA ILE A 81 8.31 -7.13 -0.12
C ILE A 81 8.51 -7.42 1.38
N LEU A 82 7.42 -7.75 2.08
CA LEU A 82 7.34 -7.95 3.54
C LEU A 82 6.42 -9.12 3.86
#